data_AF-A0A8T5EZ84-F1
#
_entry.id   AF-A0A8T5EZ84-F1
#
_cell.length_a   1.000
_cell.length_b   1.000
_cell.length_c   1.000
_cell.angle_alpha   90.00
_cell.angle_beta   90.00
_cell.angle_gamma   90.00
#
_symmetry.space_group_name_H-M   'P 1'
#
loop_
_entity.id
_entity.type
_entity.pdbx_description
1 polymer ?
#
loop_
_entity_poly.entity_id
_entity_poly.type
_entity_poly.pdbx_seq_one_letter_code
_entity_poly.pdbx_strand_id
1 'polypeptide(L)'
;MRNNQEEIFKKISHSSVREWLNRKRGEILVNETLKIILSVIAIGFLVFFLTSLYFAKIYDESFIAAQNTAEQIDLVVKAGGGEVDALTPKGWSIFSFVRRDRPNSCSGKSCLCLCDDVPKVQFWKNQLDECNKKGVCLIVDGLIEFDEIKIKKELTSIEISEKGGQVSVLEK
;
A
#
# COMPACT_ATOMS: atom_id res chain seq x y z
N MET A 1 3.35 -82.13 28.45
CA MET A 1 2.69 -80.98 27.78
C MET A 1 2.96 -79.65 28.53
N ARG A 2 4.23 -79.30 28.83
CA ARG A 2 4.60 -78.05 29.53
C ARG A 2 5.53 -77.12 28.73
N ASN A 3 6.22 -77.62 27.69
CA ASN A 3 7.18 -76.84 26.91
C ASN A 3 6.57 -75.85 25.90
N ASN A 4 5.29 -75.96 25.57
CA ASN A 4 4.70 -75.15 24.48
C ASN A 4 4.18 -73.78 24.95
N GLN A 5 4.01 -73.57 26.26
CA GLN A 5 3.50 -72.30 26.82
C GLN A 5 4.61 -71.25 27.01
N GLU A 6 5.85 -71.68 27.28
CA GLU A 6 6.99 -70.77 27.49
C GLU A 6 7.48 -70.12 26.18
N GLU A 7 7.43 -70.85 25.05
CA GLU A 7 7.83 -70.28 23.75
C GLU A 7 6.86 -69.19 23.26
N ILE A 8 5.57 -69.34 23.54
CA ILE A 8 4.54 -68.37 23.14
C ILE A 8 4.70 -67.06 23.92
N PHE A 9 4.96 -67.13 25.23
CA PHE A 9 5.22 -65.94 26.05
C PHE A 9 6.47 -65.17 25.63
N LYS A 10 7.54 -65.88 25.24
CA LYS A 10 8.79 -65.24 24.76
C LYS A 10 8.60 -64.52 23.42
N LYS A 11 7.75 -65.05 22.54
CA LYS A 11 7.46 -64.49 21.21
C LYS A 11 6.52 -63.27 21.25
N ILE A 12 5.59 -63.24 22.19
CA ILE A 12 4.67 -62.10 22.43
C ILE A 12 5.43 -60.92 23.08
N SER A 13 6.35 -61.20 24.01
CA SER A 13 7.22 -60.19 24.63
C SER A 13 8.10 -59.47 23.59
N HIS A 14 8.66 -60.20 22.64
CA HIS A 14 9.63 -59.64 21.68
C HIS A 14 8.98 -58.83 20.54
N SER A 15 7.72 -59.12 20.18
CA SER A 15 6.98 -58.39 19.13
C SER A 15 6.39 -57.08 19.66
N SER A 16 5.80 -57.11 20.86
CA SER A 16 5.23 -55.92 21.52
C SER A 16 6.26 -54.84 21.86
N VAL A 17 7.47 -55.24 22.30
CA VAL A 17 8.56 -54.28 22.62
C VAL A 17 9.11 -53.61 21.37
N ARG A 18 9.13 -54.30 20.23
CA ARG A 18 9.64 -53.77 18.95
C ARG A 18 8.69 -52.75 18.31
N GLU A 19 7.37 -52.91 18.48
CA GLU A 19 6.37 -51.89 18.09
C GLU A 19 6.41 -50.64 18.98
N TRP A 20 6.63 -50.79 20.29
CA TRP A 20 6.69 -49.66 21.22
C TRP A 20 7.91 -48.76 21.00
N LEU A 21 9.06 -49.35 20.65
CA LEU A 21 10.29 -48.62 20.32
C LEU A 21 10.20 -47.82 19.01
N ASN A 22 9.45 -48.31 18.02
CA ASN A 22 9.30 -47.62 16.74
C ASN A 22 8.34 -46.42 16.80
N ARG A 23 7.29 -46.46 17.65
CA ARG A 23 6.42 -45.29 17.90
C ARG A 23 7.16 -44.13 18.58
N LYS A 24 8.02 -44.42 19.58
CA LYS A 24 8.76 -43.38 20.30
C LYS A 24 9.89 -42.73 19.50
N ARG A 25 10.46 -43.41 18.50
CA ARG A 25 11.50 -42.83 17.63
C ARG A 25 10.96 -41.82 16.62
N GLY A 26 9.70 -41.97 16.18
CA GLY A 26 9.06 -41.03 15.25
C GLY A 26 8.73 -39.67 15.89
N GLU A 27 8.31 -39.64 17.16
CA GLU A 27 7.93 -38.39 17.85
C GLU A 27 9.12 -37.49 18.20
N ILE A 28 10.31 -38.06 18.42
CA ILE A 28 11.48 -37.29 18.86
C ILE A 28 12.10 -36.50 17.69
N LEU A 29 12.15 -37.06 16.47
CA LEU A 29 12.66 -36.35 15.29
C LEU A 29 11.70 -35.27 14.76
N VAL A 30 10.39 -35.49 14.89
CA VAL A 30 9.38 -34.51 14.46
C VAL A 30 9.41 -33.28 15.38
N ASN A 31 9.63 -33.44 16.69
CA ASN A 31 9.61 -32.32 17.64
C ASN A 31 10.78 -31.33 17.44
N GLU A 32 11.99 -31.81 17.13
CA GLU A 32 13.14 -30.92 16.90
C GLU A 32 13.06 -30.24 15.52
N THR A 33 12.67 -30.97 14.48
CA THR A 33 12.53 -30.41 13.13
C THR A 33 11.37 -29.42 13.05
N LEU A 34 10.26 -29.68 13.75
CA LEU A 34 9.09 -28.79 13.80
C LEU A 34 9.43 -27.44 14.43
N LYS A 35 10.29 -27.41 15.47
CA LYS A 35 10.76 -26.16 16.07
C LYS A 35 11.56 -25.32 15.08
N ILE A 36 12.43 -25.95 14.30
CA ILE A 36 13.23 -25.26 13.27
C ILE A 36 12.29 -24.65 12.21
N ILE A 37 11.31 -25.42 11.73
CA ILE A 37 10.33 -24.94 10.74
C ILE A 37 9.52 -23.77 11.30
N LEU A 38 9.03 -23.87 12.54
CA LEU A 38 8.33 -22.79 13.22
C LEU A 38 9.19 -21.52 13.34
N SER A 39 10.48 -21.66 13.68
CA SER A 39 11.40 -20.53 13.75
C SER A 39 11.58 -19.86 12.39
N VAL A 40 11.74 -20.63 11.31
CA VAL A 40 11.91 -20.07 9.95
C VAL A 40 10.64 -19.34 9.51
N ILE A 41 9.46 -19.93 9.73
CA ILE A 41 8.18 -19.30 9.41
C ILE A 41 8.01 -18.00 10.22
N ALA A 42 8.33 -18.02 11.52
CA ALA A 42 8.25 -16.84 12.38
C ALA A 42 9.17 -15.71 11.90
N ILE A 43 10.41 -16.02 11.51
CA ILE A 43 11.35 -15.04 10.95
C ILE A 43 10.81 -14.49 9.62
N GLY A 44 10.26 -15.34 8.76
CA GLY A 44 9.64 -14.91 7.50
C GLY A 44 8.49 -13.93 7.72
N PHE A 45 7.57 -14.25 8.64
CA PHE A 45 6.49 -13.33 9.02
C PHE A 45 7.01 -12.02 9.61
N LEU A 46 8.08 -12.07 10.41
CA LEU A 46 8.65 -10.87 11.02
C LEU A 46 9.24 -9.93 9.96
N VAL A 47 9.99 -10.45 8.99
CA VAL A 47 10.51 -9.65 7.86
C VAL A 47 9.37 -9.08 7.03
N PHE A 48 8.38 -9.91 6.67
CA PHE A 48 7.21 -9.44 5.92
C PHE A 48 6.45 -8.33 6.66
N PHE A 49 6.25 -8.49 7.97
CA PHE A 49 5.59 -7.50 8.81
C PHE A 49 6.37 -6.19 8.87
N LEU A 50 7.70 -6.26 9.05
CA LEU A 50 8.57 -5.08 9.04
C LEU A 50 8.49 -4.33 7.71
N THR A 51 8.54 -5.04 6.58
CA THR A 51 8.40 -4.40 5.26
C THR A 51 7.03 -3.73 5.09
N SER A 52 5.95 -4.41 5.48
CA SER A 52 4.59 -3.85 5.41
C SER A 52 4.43 -2.60 6.27
N LEU A 53 4.98 -2.63 7.49
CA LEU A 53 4.94 -1.49 8.42
C LEU A 53 5.79 -0.32 7.91
N TYR A 54 6.95 -0.59 7.33
CA TYR A 54 7.80 0.43 6.71
C TYR A 54 7.07 1.15 5.57
N PHE A 55 6.43 0.40 4.66
CA PHE A 55 5.65 0.99 3.56
C PHE A 55 4.42 1.74 4.05
N ALA A 56 3.71 1.25 5.07
CA ALA A 56 2.58 1.95 5.66
C ALA A 56 2.98 3.34 6.20
N LYS A 57 4.13 3.43 6.88
CA LYS A 57 4.62 4.70 7.41
C LYS A 57 4.96 5.72 6.31
N ILE A 58 5.63 5.29 5.25
CA ILE A 58 5.97 6.18 4.11
C ILE A 58 4.69 6.67 3.44
N TYR A 59 3.72 5.77 3.29
CA TYR A 59 2.44 6.11 2.70
C TYR A 59 1.71 7.19 3.52
N ASP A 60 1.61 7.03 4.84
CA ASP A 60 0.98 8.01 5.72
C ASP A 60 1.67 9.39 5.64
N GLU A 61 3.01 9.42 5.64
CA GLU A 61 3.77 10.66 5.52
C GLU A 61 3.54 11.36 4.17
N SER A 62 3.54 10.60 3.07
CA SER A 62 3.25 11.13 1.74
C SER A 62 1.82 11.65 1.62
N PHE A 63 0.85 10.96 2.22
CA PHE A 63 -0.54 11.38 2.24
C PHE A 63 -0.75 12.67 3.04
N ILE A 64 -0.13 12.78 4.23
CA ILE A 64 -0.16 14.00 5.05
C ILE A 64 0.47 15.16 4.30
N ALA A 65 1.61 14.94 3.62
CA ALA A 65 2.23 15.97 2.80
C ALA A 65 1.32 16.42 1.65
N ALA A 66 0.65 15.47 0.98
CA ALA A 66 -0.27 15.78 -0.12
C ALA A 66 -1.48 16.57 0.39
N GLN A 67 -1.99 16.22 1.58
CA GLN A 67 -3.07 16.96 2.24
C GLN A 67 -2.65 18.39 2.56
N ASN A 68 -1.47 18.60 3.14
CA ASN A 68 -0.98 19.95 3.44
C ASN A 68 -0.83 20.81 2.18
N THR A 69 -0.29 20.24 1.10
CA THR A 69 -0.20 20.92 -0.19
C THR A 69 -1.58 21.21 -0.78
N ALA A 70 -2.52 20.27 -0.65
CA ALA A 70 -3.90 20.50 -1.08
C ALA A 70 -4.56 21.65 -0.29
N GLU A 71 -4.38 21.72 1.02
CA GLU A 71 -4.87 22.81 1.85
C GLU A 71 -4.25 24.16 1.47
N GLN A 72 -2.95 24.21 1.13
CA GLN A 72 -2.31 25.41 0.63
C GLN A 72 -2.91 25.88 -0.70
N ILE A 73 -3.16 24.95 -1.62
CA ILE A 73 -3.83 25.24 -2.90
C ILE A 73 -5.23 25.80 -2.66
N ASP A 74 -6.02 25.18 -1.76
CA ASP A 74 -7.37 25.65 -1.42
C ASP A 74 -7.35 27.07 -0.84
N LEU A 75 -6.37 27.39 0.02
CA LEU A 75 -6.19 28.74 0.55
C LEU A 75 -5.86 29.77 -0.54
N VAL A 76 -4.97 29.43 -1.48
CA VAL A 76 -4.59 30.32 -2.58
C VAL A 76 -5.74 30.51 -3.58
N VAL A 77 -6.49 29.46 -3.87
CA VAL A 77 -7.71 29.54 -4.69
C VAL A 77 -8.73 30.46 -4.03
N LYS A 78 -9.01 30.28 -2.72
CA LYS A 78 -9.94 31.13 -1.98
C LYS A 78 -9.48 32.59 -1.87
N ALA A 79 -8.17 32.83 -1.92
CA ALA A 79 -7.60 34.18 -1.91
C ALA A 79 -7.70 34.89 -3.28
N GLY A 80 -8.18 34.21 -4.33
CA GLY A 80 -8.31 34.78 -5.68
C GLY A 80 -7.07 34.62 -6.56
N GLY A 81 -6.16 33.70 -6.19
CA GLY A 81 -4.95 33.39 -6.93
C GLY A 81 -3.66 33.77 -6.19
N GLY A 82 -2.55 33.20 -6.64
CA GLY A 82 -1.23 33.32 -6.02
C GLY A 82 -0.29 32.21 -6.45
N GLU A 83 0.92 32.23 -5.89
CA GLU A 83 1.96 31.22 -6.14
C GLU A 83 1.99 30.23 -4.98
N VAL A 84 2.00 28.94 -5.30
CA VAL A 84 2.25 27.86 -4.34
C VAL A 84 3.62 27.28 -4.65
N ASP A 85 4.58 27.61 -3.80
CA ASP A 85 5.93 27.08 -3.87
C ASP A 85 6.07 25.75 -3.15
N ALA A 86 7.07 24.97 -3.57
CA ALA A 86 7.52 23.78 -2.86
C ALA A 86 6.43 22.71 -2.68
N LEU A 87 5.76 22.32 -3.77
CA LEU A 87 4.76 21.25 -3.75
C LEU A 87 5.31 19.94 -3.18
N THR A 88 4.52 19.28 -2.33
CA THR A 88 4.83 17.98 -1.73
C THR A 88 3.64 17.03 -1.81
N PRO A 89 3.85 15.70 -1.80
CA PRO A 89 5.12 14.96 -1.80
C PRO A 89 5.72 14.78 -3.19
N LYS A 90 7.00 14.38 -3.25
CA LYS A 90 7.75 14.17 -4.50
C LYS A 90 7.29 12.88 -5.20
N GLY A 91 7.27 12.91 -6.53
CA GLY A 91 6.85 11.75 -7.33
C GLY A 91 5.35 11.62 -7.50
N TRP A 92 4.58 12.59 -7.00
CA TRP A 92 3.15 12.69 -7.22
C TRP A 92 2.86 13.63 -8.37
N SER A 93 1.66 13.50 -8.92
CA SER A 93 1.17 14.33 -10.01
C SER A 93 -0.15 15.00 -9.64
N ILE A 94 -0.31 16.23 -10.11
CA ILE A 94 -1.55 16.99 -10.01
C ILE A 94 -2.34 16.77 -11.30
N PHE A 95 -3.61 16.39 -11.14
CA PHE A 95 -4.56 16.18 -12.22
C PHE A 95 -5.74 17.12 -12.09
N SER A 96 -6.21 17.60 -13.24
CA SER A 96 -7.47 18.33 -13.35
C SER A 96 -8.58 17.40 -13.83
N PHE A 97 -9.67 17.34 -13.09
CA PHE A 97 -10.84 16.54 -13.45
C PHE A 97 -12.05 17.46 -13.66
N VAL A 98 -12.17 17.96 -14.89
CA VAL A 98 -13.23 18.89 -15.30
C VAL A 98 -14.29 18.21 -16.17
N ARG A 99 -14.00 17.05 -16.79
CA ARG A 99 -14.89 16.31 -17.72
C ARG A 99 -15.48 15.03 -17.13
N ARG A 100 -16.11 14.16 -17.91
CA ARG A 100 -16.89 13.00 -17.41
C ARG A 100 -16.09 11.96 -16.63
N ASP A 101 -14.79 11.83 -16.89
CA ASP A 101 -13.93 10.87 -16.19
C ASP A 101 -13.39 11.53 -14.91
N ARG A 102 -14.11 11.36 -13.80
CA ARG A 102 -13.73 11.93 -12.49
C ARG A 102 -13.68 10.87 -11.40
N PRO A 103 -12.80 11.02 -10.40
CA PRO A 103 -12.89 10.22 -9.19
C PRO A 103 -14.20 10.50 -8.44
N ASN A 104 -14.70 9.47 -7.75
CA ASN A 104 -15.91 9.52 -6.91
C ASN A 104 -15.82 10.63 -5.86
N SER A 105 -14.60 10.93 -5.37
CA SER A 105 -14.32 12.00 -4.40
C SER A 105 -14.80 13.38 -4.86
N CYS A 106 -14.93 13.61 -6.17
CA CYS A 106 -15.30 14.91 -6.72
C CYS A 106 -16.81 15.11 -6.92
N SER A 107 -17.64 14.11 -6.62
CA SER A 107 -19.12 14.21 -6.59
C SER A 107 -19.75 14.94 -7.79
N GLY A 108 -19.18 14.80 -8.99
CA GLY A 108 -19.71 15.46 -10.20
C GLY A 108 -19.43 16.96 -10.31
N LYS A 109 -18.54 17.51 -9.49
CA LYS A 109 -17.96 18.86 -9.63
C LYS A 109 -16.57 18.82 -10.26
N SER A 110 -16.05 19.99 -10.65
CA SER A 110 -14.67 20.13 -11.10
C SER A 110 -13.74 20.05 -9.90
N CYS A 111 -12.65 19.31 -10.02
CA CYS A 111 -11.72 19.13 -8.93
C CYS A 111 -10.27 18.99 -9.39
N LEU A 112 -9.37 19.30 -8.47
CA LEU A 112 -7.94 19.14 -8.58
C LEU A 112 -7.53 18.00 -7.64
N CYS A 113 -6.84 16.98 -8.15
CA CYS A 113 -6.42 15.84 -7.35
C CYS A 113 -4.91 15.66 -7.40
N LEU A 114 -4.31 15.38 -6.24
CA LEU A 114 -2.93 14.95 -6.06
C LEU A 114 -2.91 13.44 -5.90
N CYS A 115 -2.18 12.75 -6.77
CA CYS A 115 -2.10 11.28 -6.77
C CYS A 115 -0.67 10.83 -7.04
N ASP A 116 -0.29 9.68 -6.49
CA ASP A 116 1.00 9.05 -6.77
C ASP A 116 1.11 8.65 -8.26
N ASP A 117 2.30 8.77 -8.85
CA ASP A 117 2.52 8.47 -10.27
C ASP A 117 2.53 6.96 -10.49
N VAL A 118 1.55 6.45 -11.23
CA VAL A 118 1.44 5.01 -11.51
C VAL A 118 2.19 4.73 -12.82
N PRO A 119 3.11 3.73 -12.87
CA PRO A 119 3.88 3.46 -14.07
C PRO A 119 2.97 3.26 -15.30
N LYS A 120 3.26 4.02 -16.36
CA LYS A 120 2.44 4.29 -17.57
C LYS A 120 2.04 3.09 -18.44
N VAL A 121 2.17 1.86 -17.96
CA VAL A 121 1.93 0.65 -18.76
C VAL A 121 0.44 0.36 -18.99
N GLN A 122 -0.49 0.99 -18.26
CA GLN A 122 -1.94 0.90 -18.53
C GLN A 122 -2.66 2.24 -18.34
N PHE A 123 -3.02 2.82 -19.48
CA PHE A 123 -3.69 4.10 -19.73
C PHE A 123 -4.95 4.36 -18.86
N TRP A 124 -4.95 5.51 -18.16
CA TRP A 124 -6.07 6.29 -17.58
C TRP A 124 -7.00 5.63 -16.54
N LYS A 125 -7.43 4.37 -16.72
CA LYS A 125 -8.33 3.71 -15.74
C LYS A 125 -7.65 3.45 -14.39
N ASN A 126 -6.36 3.14 -14.42
CA ASN A 126 -5.60 2.85 -13.21
C ASN A 126 -5.29 4.14 -12.42
N GLN A 127 -5.06 5.26 -13.12
CA GLN A 127 -4.81 6.55 -12.46
C GLN A 127 -6.06 7.07 -11.73
N LEU A 128 -7.23 6.94 -12.36
CA LEU A 128 -8.50 7.33 -11.75
C LEU A 128 -8.79 6.51 -10.49
N ASP A 129 -8.51 5.20 -10.53
CA ASP A 129 -8.71 4.30 -9.40
C ASP A 129 -7.71 4.54 -8.26
N GLU A 130 -6.44 4.84 -8.58
CA GLU A 130 -5.45 5.21 -7.55
C GLU A 130 -5.77 6.58 -6.93
N CYS A 131 -6.19 7.57 -7.71
CA CYS A 131 -6.69 8.83 -7.18
C CYS A 131 -7.92 8.63 -6.26
N ASN A 132 -8.81 7.68 -6.60
CA ASN A 132 -9.98 7.35 -5.76
C ASN A 132 -9.60 6.70 -4.43
N LYS A 133 -8.60 5.83 -4.43
CA LYS A 133 -8.23 5.02 -3.25
C LYS A 133 -7.24 5.73 -2.33
N LYS A 134 -6.32 6.48 -2.91
CA LYS A 134 -5.11 6.96 -2.24
C LYS A 134 -4.79 8.44 -2.50
N GLY A 135 -5.49 9.08 -3.42
CA GLY A 135 -5.29 10.48 -3.76
C GLY A 135 -6.02 11.45 -2.82
N VAL A 136 -5.58 12.71 -2.86
CA VAL A 136 -6.24 13.83 -2.19
C VAL A 136 -6.86 14.73 -3.25
N CYS A 137 -8.17 14.97 -3.17
CA CYS A 137 -8.91 15.77 -4.14
C CYS A 137 -9.56 17.00 -3.50
N LEU A 138 -9.45 18.14 -4.17
CA LEU A 138 -10.05 19.41 -3.82
C LEU A 138 -11.08 19.81 -4.87
N ILE A 139 -12.26 20.23 -4.41
CA ILE A 139 -13.29 20.73 -5.31
C ILE A 139 -13.01 22.21 -5.58
N VAL A 140 -12.81 22.55 -6.85
CA VAL A 140 -12.55 23.92 -7.29
C VAL A 140 -13.56 24.28 -8.37
N ASP A 141 -14.46 25.20 -8.03
CA ASP A 141 -15.46 25.70 -8.98
C ASP A 141 -14.76 26.55 -10.06
N GLY A 142 -15.18 26.40 -11.32
CA GLY A 142 -14.58 27.15 -12.43
C GLY A 142 -13.18 26.69 -12.86
N LEU A 143 -12.70 25.53 -12.40
CA LEU A 143 -11.40 25.00 -12.80
C LEU A 143 -11.31 24.75 -14.32
N ILE A 144 -10.27 25.29 -14.95
CA ILE A 144 -9.91 25.01 -16.34
C ILE A 144 -9.11 23.70 -16.40
N GLU A 145 -9.39 22.87 -17.40
CA GLU A 145 -8.66 21.63 -17.64
C GLU A 145 -7.22 21.94 -18.05
N PHE A 146 -6.26 21.33 -17.35
CA PHE A 146 -4.83 21.40 -17.59
C PHE A 146 -4.20 20.00 -17.62
N ASP A 147 -3.07 19.89 -18.31
CA ASP A 147 -2.30 18.65 -18.43
C ASP A 147 -1.64 18.26 -17.11
N GLU A 148 -1.34 16.97 -16.94
CA GLU A 148 -0.67 16.45 -15.74
C GLU A 148 0.58 17.27 -15.35
N ILE A 149 0.57 17.85 -14.14
CA ILE A 149 1.74 18.54 -13.56
C ILE A 149 2.45 17.56 -12.62
N LYS A 150 3.69 17.17 -12.96
CA LYS A 150 4.48 16.24 -12.14
C LYS A 150 5.28 16.99 -11.09
N ILE A 151 5.12 16.64 -9.82
CA ILE A 151 5.94 17.16 -8.72
C ILE A 151 7.30 16.46 -8.78
N LYS A 152 8.23 17.09 -9.48
CA LYS A 152 9.60 16.60 -9.63
C LYS A 152 10.37 16.76 -8.33
N LYS A 153 11.58 16.18 -8.29
CA LYS A 153 12.43 16.18 -7.10
C LYS A 153 12.93 17.60 -6.71
N GLU A 154 12.88 18.53 -7.66
CA GLU A 154 13.20 19.95 -7.51
C GLU A 154 11.96 20.74 -7.05
N LEU A 155 12.17 21.95 -6.50
CA LEU A 155 11.09 22.84 -6.06
C LEU A 155 10.16 23.11 -7.25
N THR A 156 9.02 22.41 -7.28
CA THR A 156 7.98 22.64 -8.28
C THR A 156 7.06 23.70 -7.71
N SER A 157 6.95 24.81 -8.42
CA SER A 157 6.04 25.91 -8.08
C SER A 157 4.91 25.94 -9.09
N ILE A 158 3.70 26.20 -8.60
CA ILE A 158 2.53 26.41 -9.45
C ILE A 158 1.98 27.80 -9.25
N GLU A 159 1.59 28.43 -10.35
CA GLU A 159 0.87 29.69 -10.34
C GLU A 159 -0.62 29.41 -10.54
N ILE A 160 -1.42 29.89 -9.60
CA ILE A 160 -2.88 29.80 -9.63
C ILE A 160 -3.39 31.20 -9.94
N SER A 161 -4.09 31.34 -11.06
CA SER A 161 -4.70 32.60 -11.49
C SER A 161 -6.21 32.46 -11.58
N GLU A 162 -6.95 33.36 -10.94
CA GLU A 162 -8.39 33.49 -11.13
C GLU A 162 -8.70 34.65 -12.09
N LYS A 163 -9.34 34.36 -13.22
CA LYS A 163 -9.79 35.40 -14.16
C LYS A 163 -11.26 35.16 -14.52
N GLY A 164 -12.13 36.07 -14.08
CA GLY A 164 -13.56 36.05 -14.43
C GLY A 164 -14.31 34.82 -13.91
N GLY A 165 -13.95 34.31 -12.72
CA GLY A 165 -14.55 33.12 -12.12
C GLY A 165 -14.04 31.79 -12.71
N GLN A 166 -12.96 31.83 -13.50
CA GLN A 166 -12.24 30.65 -13.96
C GLN A 166 -10.87 30.57 -13.29
N VAL A 167 -10.52 29.38 -12.82
CA VAL A 167 -9.24 29.09 -12.14
C VAL A 167 -8.33 28.34 -13.11
N SER A 168 -7.18 28.92 -13.45
CA SER A 168 -6.13 28.28 -14.23
C SER A 168 -4.93 27.96 -13.34
N VAL A 169 -4.38 26.75 -13.49
CA VAL A 169 -3.15 26.31 -12.81
C VAL A 169 -2.07 26.10 -13.85
N LEU A 170 -0.90 26.72 -13.66
CA LEU A 170 0.25 26.62 -14.56
C LEU A 170 1.50 26.21 -13.77
N GLU A 171 2.28 25.28 -14.32
CA GLU A 171 3.63 24.94 -13.82
C GLU A 171 4.60 26.07 -14.21
N LYS A 172 5.45 26.49 -13.27
CA LYS A 172 6.44 27.57 -13.46
C LYS A 172 7.83 27.03 -13.74
#